data_AF-A0A7S0BUK4-F1
#
_entry.id   AF-A0A7S0BUK4-F1
#
_cell.length_a   1.000
_cell.length_b   1.000
_cell.length_c   1.000
_cell.angle_alpha   90.00
_cell.angle_beta   90.00
_cell.angle_gamma   90.00
#
_symmetry.space_group_name_H-M   'P 1'
#
loop_
_entity.id
_entity.type
_entity.pdbx_description
1 polymer ?
#
loop_
_entity_poly.entity_id
_entity_poly.type
_entity_poly.pdbx_seq_one_letter_code
_entity_poly.pdbx_strand_id
1 'polypeptide(L)'
;ELVGARLIAHAGSLLNLAKYPASTVQLLGAEKALFRALKTKHATPKYGLIYHASVVGLAAPKHKGKISRVLAAKCALSIRLDALGEGENDGAVGEENRLKVENRLRQLE
;
A
#
# COMPACT_ATOMS: atom_id res chain seq x y z
N GLU A 1 2.42 -12.83 1.82
CA GLU A 1 1.22 -12.09 2.26
C GLU A 1 0.15 -12.13 1.16
N LEU A 2 -1.07 -12.56 1.48
CA LEU A 2 -2.17 -12.69 0.50
C LEU A 2 -2.57 -11.34 -0.12
N VAL A 3 -2.30 -10.24 0.59
CA VAL A 3 -2.60 -8.86 0.16
C VAL A 3 -1.83 -8.48 -1.10
N GLY A 4 -0.55 -8.90 -1.23
CA GLY A 4 0.26 -8.59 -2.41
C GLY A 4 -0.32 -9.19 -3.69
N ALA A 5 -0.71 -10.46 -3.63
CA ALA A 5 -1.36 -11.14 -4.75
C ALA A 5 -2.69 -10.46 -5.14
N ARG A 6 -3.48 -10.01 -4.15
CA ARG A 6 -4.73 -9.26 -4.39
C ARG A 6 -4.49 -7.92 -5.07
N LEU A 7 -3.43 -7.20 -4.70
CA LEU A 7 -3.07 -5.92 -5.34
C LEU A 7 -2.67 -6.14 -6.80
N ILE A 8 -1.86 -7.17 -7.09
CA ILE A 8 -1.45 -7.52 -8.46
C ILE A 8 -2.67 -7.95 -9.29
N ALA A 9 -3.52 -8.82 -8.75
CA ALA A 9 -4.72 -9.30 -9.42
C ALA A 9 -5.68 -8.15 -9.76
N HIS A 10 -5.86 -7.18 -8.84
CA HIS A 10 -6.72 -6.02 -9.07
C HIS A 10 -6.12 -5.04 -10.10
N ALA A 11 -4.80 -4.89 -10.14
CA ALA A 11 -4.11 -4.10 -11.17
C ALA A 11 -3.98 -4.82 -12.54
N GLY A 12 -4.29 -6.12 -12.57
CA GLY A 12 -4.20 -7.00 -13.75
C GLY A 12 -2.81 -7.54 -14.05
N SER A 13 -1.75 -6.82 -13.72
CA SER A 13 -0.36 -7.31 -13.84
C SER A 13 0.58 -6.55 -12.90
N LEU A 14 1.76 -7.13 -12.64
CA LEU A 14 2.79 -6.48 -11.85
C LEU A 14 3.29 -5.19 -12.52
N LEU A 15 3.46 -5.20 -13.85
CA LEU A 15 3.86 -4.03 -14.64
C LEU A 15 2.82 -2.90 -14.58
N ASN A 16 1.53 -3.22 -14.57
CA ASN A 16 0.49 -2.21 -14.42
C ASN A 16 0.49 -1.63 -13.01
N LEU A 17 0.66 -2.47 -12.00
CA LEU A 17 0.75 -2.03 -10.61
C LEU A 17 1.95 -1.11 -10.38
N ALA A 18 3.10 -1.37 -11.02
CA ALA A 18 4.30 -0.53 -10.92
C ALA A 18 4.09 0.91 -11.42
N LYS A 19 3.19 1.10 -12.39
CA LYS A 19 2.85 2.42 -12.94
C LYS A 19 1.96 3.23 -12.00
N TYR A 20 1.28 2.60 -11.06
CA TYR A 20 0.38 3.31 -10.15
C TYR A 20 1.17 4.19 -9.16
N PRO A 21 0.65 5.40 -8.86
CA PRO A 21 1.21 6.21 -7.79
C PRO A 21 0.84 5.62 -6.42
N ALA A 22 1.61 5.96 -5.39
CA ALA A 22 1.39 5.48 -4.03
C ALA A 22 -0.03 5.79 -3.49
N SER A 23 -0.61 6.93 -3.88
CA SER A 23 -1.99 7.30 -3.52
C SER A 23 -3.04 6.36 -4.10
N THR A 24 -2.83 5.88 -5.33
CA THR A 24 -3.68 4.86 -5.96
C THR A 24 -3.51 3.52 -5.28
N VAL A 25 -2.26 3.10 -4.99
CA VAL A 25 -1.97 1.86 -4.25
C VAL A 25 -2.63 1.88 -2.86
N GLN A 26 -2.64 3.02 -2.17
CA GLN A 26 -3.31 3.19 -0.88
C GLN A 26 -4.82 2.91 -0.96
N LEU A 27 -5.47 3.35 -2.04
CA LEU A 27 -6.93 3.31 -2.23
C LEU A 27 -7.39 2.16 -3.13
N LEU A 28 -6.48 1.30 -3.58
CA LEU A 28 -6.76 0.22 -4.52
C LEU A 28 -7.87 -0.69 -3.96
N GLY A 29 -8.93 -0.92 -4.73
CA GLY A 29 -10.12 -1.66 -4.32
C GLY A 29 -11.17 -0.87 -3.52
N ALA A 30 -10.90 0.39 -3.17
CA ALA A 30 -11.87 1.31 -2.56
C ALA A 30 -12.36 2.39 -3.55
N GLU A 31 -12.05 2.29 -4.84
CA GLU A 31 -12.27 3.36 -5.81
C GLU A 31 -13.77 3.68 -5.97
N LYS A 32 -14.63 2.66 -6.01
CA LYS A 32 -16.09 2.85 -6.08
C LYS A 32 -16.63 3.66 -4.89
N ALA A 33 -16.14 3.36 -3.69
CA ALA A 33 -16.52 4.08 -2.48
C ALA A 33 -15.96 5.51 -2.47
N LEU A 34 -14.74 5.70 -2.98
CA LEU A 34 -14.12 7.01 -3.15
C LEU A 34 -14.92 7.89 -4.10
N PHE A 35 -15.23 7.41 -5.31
CA PHE A 35 -15.99 8.17 -6.30
C PHE A 35 -17.42 8.46 -5.82
N ARG A 36 -18.04 7.53 -5.09
CA ARG A 36 -19.35 7.77 -4.46
C ARG A 36 -19.26 8.90 -3.43
N ALA A 37 -18.28 8.84 -2.52
CA ALA A 37 -18.08 9.85 -1.48
C ALA A 37 -17.79 11.25 -2.07
N LEU A 38 -17.03 11.33 -3.17
CA LEU A 38 -16.78 12.59 -3.87
C LEU A 38 -18.06 13.18 -4.47
N LYS A 39 -18.94 12.36 -5.05
CA LYS A 39 -20.22 12.80 -5.61
C LYS A 39 -21.19 13.27 -4.52
N THR A 40 -21.24 12.57 -3.40
CA THR A 40 -22.18 12.84 -2.30
C THR A 40 -21.62 13.76 -1.22
N LYS A 41 -20.39 14.27 -1.38
CA LYS A 41 -19.66 15.10 -0.39
C LYS A 41 -19.58 14.45 0.99
N HIS A 42 -19.47 13.13 1.05
CA HIS A 42 -19.28 12.37 2.29
C HIS A 42 -17.80 12.06 2.55
N ALA A 43 -17.52 11.50 3.74
CA ALA A 43 -16.17 11.09 4.12
C ALA A 43 -15.60 10.08 3.12
N THR A 44 -14.42 10.38 2.59
CA THR A 44 -13.71 9.51 1.65
C THR A 44 -13.02 8.36 2.39
N PRO A 45 -12.95 7.15 1.78
CA PRO A 45 -12.19 6.06 2.32
C PRO A 45 -10.70 6.43 2.37
N LYS A 46 -10.01 6.01 3.44
CA LYS A 46 -8.58 6.31 3.66
C LYS A 46 -7.66 5.18 3.19
N TYR A 47 -8.19 4.00 2.90
CA TYR A 47 -7.44 2.79 2.55
C TYR A 47 -8.35 1.84 1.77
N GLY A 48 -7.75 1.01 0.92
CA GLY A 48 -8.41 -0.09 0.22
C GLY A 48 -7.89 -1.45 0.68
N LEU A 49 -7.49 -2.31 -0.26
CA LEU A 49 -6.99 -3.66 -0.02
C LEU A 49 -5.80 -3.70 0.94
N ILE A 50 -4.99 -2.65 0.96
CA ILE A 50 -3.81 -2.51 1.82
C ILE A 50 -4.14 -2.49 3.32
N TYR A 51 -5.40 -2.23 3.70
CA TYR A 51 -5.85 -2.25 5.09
C TYR A 51 -5.69 -3.62 5.75
N HIS A 52 -5.77 -4.69 4.96
CA HIS A 52 -5.62 -6.06 5.44
C HIS A 52 -4.16 -6.48 5.62
N ALA A 53 -3.19 -5.61 5.37
CA ALA A 53 -1.79 -5.89 5.65
C ALA A 53 -1.55 -5.98 7.17
N SER A 54 -0.80 -6.98 7.61
CA SER A 54 -0.48 -7.26 9.01
C SER A 54 0.03 -6.01 9.76
N VAL A 55 0.93 -5.24 9.15
CA VAL A 55 1.50 -4.01 9.73
C VAL A 55 0.45 -2.90 9.95
N VAL A 56 -0.57 -2.81 9.09
CA VAL A 56 -1.68 -1.84 9.26
C VAL A 56 -2.66 -2.33 10.31
N GLY A 57 -2.87 -3.65 10.41
CA GLY A 57 -3.71 -4.29 11.42
C GLY A 57 -3.25 -4.02 12.84
N LEU A 58 -1.92 -4.01 13.06
CA LEU A 58 -1.29 -3.74 14.36
C LEU A 58 -1.41 -2.27 14.79
N ALA A 59 -1.56 -1.32 13.86
CA ALA A 59 -1.63 0.10 14.19
C ALA A 59 -2.93 0.47 14.93
N ALA A 60 -2.83 1.33 15.94
CA ALA A 60 -3.99 1.88 16.63
C ALA A 60 -4.94 2.61 15.64
N PRO A 61 -6.28 2.61 15.85
CA PRO A 61 -7.27 3.15 14.91
C PRO A 61 -6.98 4.57 14.42
N LYS A 62 -6.44 5.42 15.30
CA LYS A 62 -6.04 6.81 15.01
C LYS A 62 -4.87 6.89 14.00
N HIS A 63 -3.98 5.92 14.00
CA HIS A 63 -2.75 5.89 13.22
C HIS A 63 -2.82 5.02 11.95
N LYS A 64 -3.86 4.18 11.80
CA LYS A 64 -4.04 3.30 10.62
C LYS A 64 -3.94 4.04 9.28
N GLY A 65 -4.52 5.24 9.18
CA GLY A 65 -4.42 6.04 7.95
C GLY A 65 -2.99 6.54 7.67
N LYS A 66 -2.22 6.88 8.71
CA LYS A 66 -0.82 7.30 8.57
C LYS A 66 0.06 6.12 8.14
N ILE A 67 -0.08 4.97 8.82
CA ILE A 67 0.68 3.75 8.50
C ILE A 67 0.33 3.21 7.13
N SER A 68 -0.95 3.19 6.75
CA SER A 68 -1.39 2.78 5.41
C SER A 68 -0.74 3.62 4.32
N ARG A 69 -0.61 4.95 4.51
CA ARG A 69 0.07 5.84 3.56
C ARG A 69 1.57 5.53 3.45
N VAL A 70 2.24 5.34 4.59
CA VAL A 70 3.67 5.00 4.63
C VAL A 70 3.92 3.66 3.94
N LEU A 71 3.09 2.65 4.25
CA LEU A 71 3.16 1.34 3.63
C LEU A 71 2.92 1.42 2.12
N ALA A 72 1.89 2.14 1.67
CA ALA A 72 1.61 2.30 0.24
C ALA A 72 2.78 2.95 -0.52
N ALA A 73 3.45 3.94 0.08
CA ALA A 73 4.63 4.58 -0.50
C ALA A 73 5.81 3.61 -0.64
N LYS A 74 6.07 2.80 0.40
CA LYS A 74 7.15 1.82 0.37
C LYS A 74 6.85 0.62 -0.53
N CYS A 75 5.60 0.17 -0.57
CA CYS A 75 5.14 -0.82 -1.52
C CYS A 75 5.29 -0.32 -2.97
N ALA A 76 4.87 0.90 -3.29
CA ALA A 76 4.99 1.43 -4.65
C ALA A 76 6.44 1.48 -5.15
N LEU A 77 7.41 1.80 -4.28
CA LEU A 77 8.83 1.75 -4.62
C LEU A 77 9.31 0.31 -4.83
N SER A 78 8.94 -0.60 -3.93
CA SER A 78 9.35 -2.01 -4.00
C SER A 78 8.78 -2.70 -5.24
N ILE A 79 7.50 -2.44 -5.57
CA ILE A 79 6.84 -2.98 -6.76
C ILE A 79 7.55 -2.52 -8.04
N ARG A 80 8.04 -1.27 -8.09
CA ARG A 80 8.78 -0.77 -9.26
C ARG A 80 10.15 -1.43 -9.40
N LEU A 81 10.84 -1.64 -8.28
CA LEU A 81 12.09 -2.39 -8.27
C LEU A 81 11.87 -3.84 -8.74
N ASP A 82 10.81 -4.50 -8.26
CA ASP A 82 10.49 -5.87 -8.65
C ASP A 82 10.09 -5.98 -10.13
N ALA A 83 9.37 -4.97 -10.66
CA ALA A 83 8.84 -5.02 -12.02
C ALA A 83 9.83 -4.53 -13.09
N LEU A 84 10.73 -3.61 -12.75
CA LEU A 84 11.59 -2.88 -13.68
C LEU A 84 13.09 -2.97 -13.34
N GLY A 85 13.45 -3.50 -12.18
CA GLY A 85 14.84 -3.65 -11.77
C GLY A 85 15.57 -4.65 -12.67
N GLU A 86 16.77 -4.27 -13.11
CA GLU A 86 17.67 -5.13 -13.85
C GLU A 86 18.66 -5.77 -12.86
N GLY A 87 18.69 -7.11 -12.77
CA GLY A 87 19.59 -7.86 -11.89
C GLY A 87 18.89 -8.83 -10.92
N GLU A 88 19.68 -9.53 -10.10
CA GLU A 88 19.15 -10.35 -9.00
C GLU A 88 18.60 -9.44 -7.90
N ASN A 89 17.27 -9.42 -7.75
CA ASN A 89 16.63 -8.84 -6.59
C ASN A 89 16.72 -9.84 -5.43
N ASP A 90 17.73 -9.66 -4.58
CA ASP A 90 17.94 -10.43 -3.34
C ASP A 90 16.87 -10.18 -2.25
N GLY A 91 15.94 -9.26 -2.49
CA GLY A 91 14.88 -8.88 -1.56
C GLY A 91 15.32 -7.91 -0.46
N ALA A 92 16.60 -7.50 -0.43
CA ALA A 92 17.14 -6.64 0.63
C ALA A 92 16.39 -5.30 0.75
N VAL A 93 16.02 -4.70 -0.38
CA VAL A 93 15.26 -3.45 -0.41
C VAL A 93 13.85 -3.64 0.17
N GLY A 94 13.22 -4.79 -0.07
CA GLY A 94 11.91 -5.12 0.49
C GLY A 94 11.96 -5.24 2.02
N GLU A 95 12.99 -5.90 2.54
CA GLU A 95 13.23 -6.01 3.98
C GLU A 95 13.53 -4.66 4.64
N GLU A 96 14.42 -3.85 4.03
CA GLU A 96 14.74 -2.51 4.52
C GLU A 96 13.48 -1.63 4.56
N ASN A 97 12.66 -1.69 3.51
CA ASN A 97 11.40 -0.94 3.44
C ASN A 97 10.41 -1.40 4.50
N ARG A 98 10.32 -2.71 4.76
CA ARG A 98 9.48 -3.26 5.84
C ARG A 98 9.93 -2.72 7.21
N LEU A 99 11.22 -2.77 7.52
CA LEU A 99 11.78 -2.23 8.76
C LEU A 99 11.46 -0.74 8.93
N LYS A 100 11.52 0.06 7.85
CA LYS A 100 11.13 1.47 7.87
C LYS A 100 9.66 1.67 8.27
N VAL A 101 8.74 0.82 7.77
CA VAL A 101 7.32 0.89 8.16
C VAL A 101 7.12 0.47 9.62
N GLU A 102 7.77 -0.61 10.06
CA GLU A 102 7.68 -1.12 11.43
C GLU A 102 8.26 -0.12 12.44
N ASN A 103 9.39 0.51 12.14
CA ASN A 103 9.97 1.58 12.95
C ASN A 103 9.02 2.78 13.04
N ARG A 104 8.35 3.13 11.94
CA ARG A 104 7.36 4.21 11.95
C ARG A 104 6.12 3.86 12.76
N LEU A 105 5.73 2.59 12.79
CA LEU A 105 4.67 2.09 13.66
C LEU A 105 5.04 2.28 15.13
N ARG A 106 6.22 1.81 15.54
CA ARG A 106 6.73 1.97 16.92
C ARG A 106 6.86 3.42 17.37
N GLN A 107 7.17 4.35 16.47
CA GLN A 107 7.25 5.79 16.78
C GLN A 107 5.88 6.45 16.99
N LEU A 108 4.80 5.81 16.53
CA LEU A 108 3.44 6.35 16.59
C LEU A 108 2.61 5.68 17.70
N GLU A 109 3.11 4.61 18.30
CA GLU A 109 2.67 4.05 19.58
C GLU A 109 3.17 4.92 20.74
#